data_AF-A0A958YYX2-F1
#
_entry.id   AF-A0A958YYX2-F1
#
_cell.length_a   1.000
_cell.length_b   1.000
_cell.length_c   1.000
_cell.angle_alpha   90.00
_cell.angle_beta   90.00
_cell.angle_gamma   90.00
#
_symmetry.space_group_name_H-M   'P 1'
#
loop_
_entity.id
_entity.type
_entity.pdbx_description
1 polymer ?
#
loop_
_entity_poly.entity_id
_entity_poly.type
_entity_poly.pdbx_seq_one_letter_code
_entity_poly.pdbx_strand_id
1 'polypeptide(L)'
;ELYQIYKQQNELRQALQEMLQQEGKEGSKGNKAVKQMEELEKELLEKGFTQEVMQQMMRLEYELLKLEDAMQQQGEDTKRKSETNQKTYELKAIPPLKHPKLYFNSNEVLNREPLPLKSIYKKKVQEYFKD
;
A
#
# COMPACT_ATOMS: atom_id res chain seq x y z
N GLU A 1 40.61 -21.04 25.42
CA GLU A 1 39.97 -19.89 24.74
C GLU A 1 38.89 -20.34 23.75
N LEU A 2 39.22 -21.07 22.67
CA LEU A 2 38.23 -21.53 21.68
C LEU A 2 37.03 -22.30 22.28
N TYR A 3 37.28 -23.23 23.20
CA TYR A 3 36.23 -23.97 23.90
C TYR A 3 35.27 -23.08 24.71
N GLN A 4 35.79 -22.01 25.33
CA GLN A 4 34.96 -21.05 26.07
C GLN A 4 34.07 -20.25 25.12
N ILE A 5 34.61 -19.83 23.98
CA ILE A 5 33.83 -19.14 22.93
C ILE A 5 32.73 -20.07 22.41
N TYR A 6 33.05 -21.32 22.10
CA TYR A 6 32.06 -22.32 21.69
C TYR A 6 30.95 -22.49 22.73
N LYS A 7 31.31 -22.60 24.01
CA LYS A 7 30.33 -22.73 25.10
C LYS A 7 29.38 -21.52 25.13
N GLN A 8 29.92 -20.31 25.01
CA GLN A 8 29.11 -19.08 24.97
C GLN A 8 28.19 -19.04 23.74
N GLN A 9 28.67 -19.46 22.57
CA GLN A 9 27.84 -19.52 21.35
C GLN A 9 26.70 -20.54 21.50
N ASN A 10 26.97 -21.68 22.14
CA ASN A 10 25.94 -22.68 22.41
C ASN A 10 24.87 -22.16 23.38
N GLU A 11 25.27 -21.46 24.44
CA GLU A 11 24.34 -20.79 25.37
C GLU A 11 23.48 -19.75 24.63
N LEU A 12 24.06 -18.95 23.73
CA LEU A 12 23.32 -17.99 22.90
C LEU A 12 22.31 -18.69 21.98
N ARG A 13 22.69 -19.79 21.33
CA ARG A 13 21.78 -20.55 20.47
C ARG A 13 20.59 -21.13 21.24
N GLN A 14 20.84 -21.65 22.45
CA GLN A 14 19.78 -22.14 23.33
C GLN A 14 18.83 -21.02 23.74
N ALA A 15 19.36 -19.86 24.17
CA ALA A 15 18.54 -18.71 24.53
C ALA A 15 17.69 -18.20 23.35
N LEU A 16 18.25 -18.17 22.14
CA LEU A 16 17.51 -17.81 20.93
C LEU A 16 16.38 -18.81 20.65
N GLN A 17 16.65 -20.11 20.79
CA GLN A 17 15.65 -21.15 20.58
C GLN A 17 14.51 -21.05 21.60
N GLU A 18 14.82 -20.84 22.87
CA GLU A 18 13.82 -20.61 23.92
C GLU A 18 12.98 -19.37 23.64
N MET A 19 13.60 -18.25 23.24
CA MET A 19 12.88 -17.03 22.88
C MET A 19 11.91 -17.25 21.72
N LEU A 20 12.36 -17.92 20.66
CA LEU A 20 11.52 -18.23 19.49
C LEU A 20 10.36 -19.16 19.84
N GLN A 21 10.57 -20.13 20.74
CA GLN A 21 9.51 -21.01 21.24
C GLN A 21 8.48 -20.25 22.08
N GLN A 22 8.93 -19.38 22.99
CA GLN A 22 8.04 -18.56 23.83
C GLN A 22 7.15 -17.64 23.02
N GLU A 23 7.69 -17.02 21.97
CA GLU A 23 6.90 -16.13 21.10
C GLU A 23 6.01 -16.88 20.09
N GLY A 24 6.04 -18.22 20.07
CA GLY A 24 5.34 -19.03 19.06
C GLY A 24 5.88 -18.78 17.64
N LYS A 25 7.13 -18.32 17.52
CA LYS A 25 7.79 -17.92 16.28
C LYS A 25 8.70 -19.02 15.73
N GLU A 26 8.25 -20.27 15.77
CA GLU A 26 8.84 -21.39 15.00
C GLU A 26 8.60 -21.25 13.47
N GLY A 27 8.43 -20.03 12.97
CA GLY A 27 8.34 -19.74 11.55
C GLY A 27 9.66 -20.00 10.83
N SER A 28 9.61 -20.03 9.49
CA SER A 28 10.76 -20.32 8.62
C SER A 28 12.02 -19.47 8.90
N LYS A 29 11.89 -18.25 9.43
CA LYS A 29 13.02 -17.33 9.64
C LYS A 29 13.78 -17.59 10.93
N GLY A 30 13.08 -17.79 12.06
CA GLY A 30 13.72 -18.13 13.33
C GLY A 30 14.46 -19.47 13.26
N ASN A 31 13.84 -20.48 12.64
CA ASN A 31 14.48 -21.77 12.42
C ASN A 31 15.70 -21.71 11.47
N LYS A 32 15.79 -20.69 10.60
CA LYS A 32 16.99 -20.48 9.76
C LYS A 32 18.13 -19.89 10.58
N ALA A 33 17.86 -18.90 11.43
CA ALA A 33 18.87 -18.29 12.30
C ALA A 33 19.49 -19.32 13.26
N VAL A 34 18.67 -20.18 13.88
CA VAL A 34 19.15 -21.25 14.78
C VAL A 34 20.04 -22.25 14.03
N LYS A 35 19.68 -22.62 12.79
CA LYS A 35 20.51 -23.51 11.96
C LYS A 35 21.84 -22.87 11.57
N GLN A 36 21.83 -21.58 11.21
CA GLN A 36 23.05 -20.84 10.88
C GLN A 36 23.98 -20.73 12.10
N MET A 37 23.44 -20.54 13.32
CA MET A 37 24.24 -20.62 14.54
C MET A 37 24.87 -21.99 14.76
N GLU A 38 24.13 -23.07 14.50
CA GLU A 38 24.66 -24.43 14.64
C GLU A 38 25.76 -24.74 13.61
N GLU A 39 25.60 -24.29 12.36
CA GLU A 39 26.63 -24.41 11.32
C GLU A 39 27.89 -23.64 11.71
N LEU A 40 27.73 -22.41 12.21
CA LEU A 40 28.84 -21.58 12.66
C LEU A 40 29.58 -22.19 13.85
N GLU A 41 28.85 -22.77 14.81
CA GLU A 41 29.40 -23.53 15.93
C GLU A 41 30.29 -24.70 15.46
N LYS A 42 29.85 -25.43 14.43
CA LYS A 42 30.62 -26.53 13.82
C LYS A 42 31.85 -26.01 13.10
N GLU A 43 31.71 -24.98 12.27
CA GLU A 43 32.86 -24.38 11.58
C GLU A 43 33.90 -23.80 12.55
N LEU A 44 33.45 -23.19 13.65
CA LEU A 44 34.33 -22.68 14.70
C LEU A 44 35.11 -23.81 15.38
N LEU A 45 34.51 -24.99 15.57
CA LEU A 45 35.20 -26.17 16.11
C LEU A 45 36.17 -26.81 15.11
N GLU A 46 35.78 -26.89 13.83
CA GLU A 46 36.57 -27.56 12.79
C GLU A 46 37.75 -26.71 12.31
N LYS A 47 37.49 -25.43 12.01
CA LYS A 47 38.47 -24.52 11.39
C LYS A 47 39.05 -23.51 12.37
N GLY A 48 38.45 -23.34 13.55
CA GLY A 48 38.83 -22.29 14.49
C GLY A 48 38.41 -20.90 14.02
N PHE A 49 39.06 -19.86 14.56
CA PHE A 49 38.74 -18.47 14.24
C PHE A 49 39.42 -18.04 12.94
N THR A 50 38.71 -18.15 11.82
CA THR A 50 39.18 -17.79 10.48
C THR A 50 38.40 -16.60 9.92
N GLN A 51 38.92 -15.98 8.84
CA GLN A 51 38.22 -14.89 8.16
C GLN A 51 36.86 -15.34 7.57
N GLU A 52 36.74 -16.60 7.15
CA GLU A 52 35.48 -17.17 6.67
C GLU A 52 34.44 -17.22 7.80
N VAL A 53 34.83 -17.77 8.96
CA VAL A 53 33.96 -17.87 10.15
C VAL A 53 33.56 -16.47 10.64
N MET A 54 34.49 -15.50 10.60
CA MET A 54 34.18 -14.10 10.92
C MET A 54 33.13 -13.50 9.97
N GLN A 55 33.25 -13.76 8.66
CA GLN A 55 32.25 -13.30 7.68
C GLN A 55 30.88 -13.94 7.91
N GLN A 56 30.85 -15.22 8.27
CA GLN A 56 29.60 -15.89 8.63
C GLN A 56 29.00 -15.31 9.91
N MET A 57 29.81 -15.00 10.93
CA MET A 57 29.35 -14.31 12.15
C MET A 57 28.70 -12.98 11.83
N MET A 58 29.33 -12.14 10.99
CA MET A 58 28.75 -10.85 10.59
C MET A 58 27.43 -10.99 9.82
N ARG A 59 27.31 -12.01 8.95
CA ARG A 59 26.05 -12.27 8.23
C ARG A 59 24.94 -12.73 9.16
N LEU A 60 25.28 -13.60 10.11
CA LEU A 60 24.35 -14.07 11.11
C LEU A 60 23.86 -12.92 12.00
N GLU A 61 24.78 -12.06 12.46
CA GLU A 61 24.45 -10.85 13.23
C GLU A 61 23.43 -9.97 12.50
N TYR A 62 23.64 -9.75 11.19
CA TYR A 62 22.71 -8.99 10.37
C TYR A 62 21.32 -9.62 10.27
N GLU A 63 21.23 -10.95 10.10
CA GLU A 63 19.94 -11.65 10.07
C GLU A 63 19.24 -11.63 11.44
N LEU A 64 20.01 -11.64 12.55
CA LEU A 64 19.47 -11.51 13.91
C LEU A 64 18.92 -10.10 14.16
N LEU A 65 19.63 -9.04 13.76
CA LEU A 65 19.15 -7.65 13.83
C LEU A 65 17.83 -7.49 13.06
N LYS A 66 17.76 -8.04 11.86
CA LYS A 66 16.54 -8.03 11.04
C LYS A 66 15.40 -8.81 11.67
N LEU A 67 15.71 -9.90 12.37
CA LEU A 67 14.73 -10.67 13.13
C LEU A 67 14.21 -9.88 14.32
N GLU A 68 15.09 -9.19 15.06
CA GLU A 68 14.71 -8.28 16.14
C GLU A 68 13.80 -7.15 15.65
N ASP A 69 14.17 -6.44 14.58
CA ASP A 69 13.34 -5.39 13.99
C ASP A 69 11.95 -5.91 13.62
N ALA A 70 11.87 -7.10 13.02
CA ALA A 70 10.60 -7.73 12.67
C ALA A 70 9.78 -8.10 13.92
N MET A 71 10.43 -8.53 15.00
CA MET A 71 9.78 -8.81 16.28
C MET A 71 9.23 -7.55 16.93
N GLN A 72 10.00 -6.45 16.92
CA GLN A 72 9.58 -5.15 17.44
C GLN A 72 8.37 -4.61 16.65
N GLN A 73 8.45 -4.61 15.32
CA GLN A 73 7.34 -4.17 14.46
C GLN A 73 6.06 -4.96 14.70
N GLN A 74 6.15 -6.29 14.87
CA GLN A 74 4.98 -7.11 15.20
C GLN A 74 4.35 -6.73 16.55
N GLY A 75 5.18 -6.36 17.54
CA GLY A 75 4.72 -5.83 18.82
C GLY A 75 4.03 -4.46 18.69
N GLU A 76 4.49 -3.61 17.78
CA GLU A 76 3.89 -2.30 17.49
C GLU A 76 2.56 -2.41 16.71
N ASP A 77 2.44 -3.36 15.79
CA ASP A 77 1.27 -3.54 14.90
C ASP A 77 -0.01 -3.97 15.66
N THR A 78 0.12 -4.55 16.86
CA THR A 78 -1.04 -4.91 17.70
C THR A 78 -1.62 -3.74 18.50
N LYS A 79 -0.84 -2.69 18.77
CA LYS A 79 -1.27 -1.53 19.59
C LYS A 79 -1.83 -0.39 18.75
N ARG A 80 -1.39 -0.21 17.50
CA ARG A 80 -1.85 0.88 16.65
C ARG A 80 -3.12 0.52 15.89
N LYS A 81 -4.27 0.52 16.57
CA LYS A 81 -5.55 0.64 15.87
C LYS A 81 -5.65 2.04 15.28
N SER A 82 -5.30 2.20 14.00
CA SER A 82 -5.78 3.36 13.24
C SER A 82 -7.30 3.22 13.17
N GLU A 83 -8.05 4.10 13.84
CA GLU A 83 -9.44 4.31 13.49
C GLU A 83 -9.45 5.00 12.11
N THR A 84 -9.29 4.20 11.05
CA THR A 84 -9.62 4.64 9.70
C THR A 84 -11.06 5.13 9.76
N ASN A 85 -11.27 6.38 9.35
CA ASN A 85 -12.55 7.08 9.41
C ASN A 85 -13.69 6.17 8.90
N GLN A 86 -14.46 5.58 9.82
CA GLN A 86 -15.64 4.76 9.53
C GLN A 86 -16.87 5.62 9.18
N LYS A 87 -16.71 6.93 8.98
CA LYS A 87 -17.80 7.75 8.45
C LYS A 87 -18.00 7.38 6.99
N THR A 88 -18.83 6.38 6.77
CA THR A 88 -19.57 6.21 5.53
C THR A 88 -20.15 7.57 5.16
N TYR A 89 -19.63 8.16 4.10
CA TYR A 89 -20.17 9.40 3.58
C TYR A 89 -21.55 9.07 3.02
N GLU A 90 -22.60 9.32 3.79
CA GLU A 90 -23.97 9.22 3.29
C GLU A 90 -24.14 10.26 2.19
N LEU A 91 -24.06 9.81 0.94
CA LEU A 91 -24.48 10.59 -0.22
C LEU A 91 -25.95 10.92 -0.01
N LYS A 92 -26.25 12.14 0.41
CA LYS A 92 -27.62 12.65 0.41
C LYS A 92 -28.13 12.58 -1.02
N ALA A 93 -29.11 11.72 -1.29
CA ALA A 93 -29.78 11.68 -2.56
C ALA A 93 -30.38 13.07 -2.83
N ILE A 94 -29.87 13.75 -3.85
CA ILE A 94 -30.44 15.02 -4.30
C ILE A 94 -31.84 14.68 -4.81
N PRO A 95 -32.92 15.24 -4.24
CA PRO A 95 -34.26 14.96 -4.72
C PRO A 95 -34.34 15.37 -6.20
N PRO A 96 -34.96 14.56 -7.07
CA PRO A 96 -35.10 14.93 -8.46
C PRO A 96 -35.83 16.26 -8.57
N LEU A 97 -35.39 17.13 -9.49
CA LEU A 97 -36.08 18.39 -9.77
C LEU A 97 -37.56 18.09 -10.03
N LYS A 98 -38.46 18.82 -9.36
CA LYS A 98 -39.92 18.59 -9.43
C LYS A 98 -40.51 18.75 -10.83
N HIS A 99 -39.77 19.36 -11.78
CA HIS A 99 -40.26 19.66 -13.12
C HIS A 99 -39.18 19.53 -14.23
N PRO A 100 -38.67 18.32 -14.55
CA PRO A 100 -37.64 18.17 -15.58
C PRO A 100 -38.17 18.37 -17.01
N LYS A 101 -39.50 18.44 -17.19
CA LYS A 101 -40.18 18.43 -18.50
C LYS A 101 -40.96 19.71 -18.82
N LEU A 102 -40.63 20.85 -18.23
CA LEU A 102 -41.25 22.12 -18.63
C LEU A 102 -40.90 22.50 -20.09
N TYR A 103 -39.81 21.96 -20.62
CA TYR A 103 -39.31 22.24 -21.98
C TYR A 103 -40.01 21.47 -23.11
N PHE A 104 -40.93 20.55 -22.80
CA PHE A 104 -41.58 19.70 -23.82
C PHE A 104 -43.09 19.97 -24.00
N ASN A 105 -43.67 20.89 -23.21
CA ASN A 105 -45.12 21.14 -23.21
C ASN A 105 -45.54 22.39 -23.99
N SER A 106 -44.61 23.11 -24.60
CA SER A 106 -44.97 24.07 -25.65
C SER A 106 -44.91 23.36 -26.98
N ASN A 107 -46.05 23.21 -27.65
CA ASN A 107 -46.02 23.17 -29.11
C ASN A 107 -45.33 24.48 -29.51
N GLU A 108 -44.06 24.42 -29.92
CA GLU A 108 -43.39 25.53 -30.57
C GLU A 108 -44.14 25.81 -31.88
N VAL A 109 -45.24 26.56 -31.78
CA VAL A 109 -45.78 27.26 -32.94
C VAL A 109 -44.79 28.37 -33.20
N LEU A 110 -43.76 28.06 -33.99
CA LEU A 110 -42.85 29.06 -34.53
C LEU A 110 -43.73 30.09 -35.26
N ASN A 111 -43.90 31.27 -34.66
CA ASN A 111 -44.69 32.33 -35.26
C ASN A 111 -43.93 32.87 -36.49
N ARG A 112 -44.23 32.33 -37.68
CA ARG A 112 -43.61 32.72 -38.95
C ARG A 112 -44.35 33.89 -39.61
N GLU A 113 -44.78 34.87 -38.83
CA GLU A 113 -45.27 36.11 -39.42
C GLU A 113 -44.11 36.82 -40.11
N PRO A 114 -44.17 37.06 -41.44
CA PRO A 114 -43.14 37.82 -42.11
C PRO A 114 -43.19 39.25 -41.57
N LEU A 115 -42.10 39.69 -40.96
CA LEU A 115 -41.92 41.10 -40.58
C LEU A 115 -42.17 41.98 -41.82
N PRO A 116 -42.94 43.08 -41.72
CA PRO A 116 -43.13 43.97 -42.85
C PRO A 116 -41.77 44.53 -43.27
N LEU A 117 -41.26 44.07 -44.41
CA LEU A 117 -39.97 44.50 -44.93
C LEU A 117 -40.04 46.01 -45.19
N LYS A 118 -39.12 46.77 -44.57
CA LYS A 118 -38.95 48.18 -44.91
C LYS A 118 -38.71 48.29 -46.42
N SER A 119 -39.32 49.27 -47.08
CA SER A 119 -39.33 49.43 -48.55
C SER A 119 -37.95 49.23 -49.21
N ILE A 120 -36.88 49.65 -48.53
CA ILE A 120 -35.48 49.48 -48.96
C ILE A 120 -35.10 48.00 -49.15
N TYR A 121 -35.47 47.12 -48.21
CA TYR A 121 -35.15 45.70 -48.31
C TYR A 121 -35.98 45.00 -49.39
N LYS A 122 -37.24 45.41 -49.60
CA LYS A 122 -38.06 44.89 -50.72
C LYS A 122 -37.42 45.18 -52.08
N LYS A 123 -36.87 46.40 -52.28
CA LYS A 123 -36.15 46.76 -53.51
C LYS A 123 -34.90 45.90 -53.71
N LYS A 124 -34.07 45.75 -52.67
CA LYS A 124 -32.85 44.93 -52.72
C LYS A 124 -33.13 43.46 -53.03
N VAL A 125 -34.20 42.90 -52.46
CA VAL A 125 -34.60 41.51 -52.73
C VAL A 125 -35.06 41.36 -54.19
N GLN A 126 -35.87 42.30 -54.71
CA GLN A 126 -36.27 42.27 -56.13
C GLN A 126 -35.09 42.43 -57.09
N GLU A 127 -34.09 43.22 -56.72
CA GLU A 127 -32.86 43.39 -57.50
C GLU A 127 -32.01 42.12 -57.51
N TYR A 128 -31.89 41.44 -56.36
CA TYR A 128 -31.14 40.19 -56.23
C TYR A 128 -31.72 39.03 -57.07
N PHE A 129 -33.04 38.95 -57.21
CA PHE A 129 -33.72 37.87 -57.95
C PHE A 129 -34.06 38.26 -59.41
N LYS A 130 -33.49 39.36 -59.93
CA LYS A 130 -33.71 39.80 -61.32
C LYS A 130 -32.67 39.29 -62.31
N ASP A 131 -31.63 38.61 -61.84
CA ASP A 131 -30.69 37.83 -62.65
C ASP A 131 -31.10 36.35 -62.69
#